data_AF-A0A086QPL5-F1
#
_entry.id   AF-A0A086QPL5-F1
#
_cell.length_a   1.000
_cell.length_b   1.000
_cell.length_c   1.000
_cell.angle_alpha   90.00
_cell.angle_beta   90.00
_cell.angle_gamma   90.00
#
_symmetry.space_group_name_H-M   'P 1'
#
loop_
_entity.id
_entity.type
_entity.pdbx_description
1 polymer ?
#
loop_
_entity_poly.entity_id
_entity_poly.type
_entity_poly.pdbx_seq_one_letter_code
_entity_poly.pdbx_strand_id
1 'polypeptide(L)'
;GAAAFCVQMQATANPSSSASPLIRQKAYSCMLVFFRLRPSLLPCEVWASRLGQALLFEQDLSCLLSLVNLIFHAVLQTSQLHRWQQQLQLSAINILARILSRDVPENLFYRGIPAPWLAVRLLQLLQCFQVSGGKREVLSDEPSRREDKRRDREEDSREDEAVVKQQREAVALSLNEIVKTIFTQVATANEEE
;
A
#
# COMPACT_ATOMS: atom_id res chain seq x y z
N GLY A 1 -2.99 21.80 -22.18
CA GLY A 1 -3.75 20.56 -22.51
C GLY A 1 -3.82 19.63 -21.31
N ALA A 2 -4.70 18.62 -21.32
CA ALA A 2 -4.96 17.75 -20.16
C ALA A 2 -3.72 17.01 -19.62
N ALA A 3 -2.76 16.64 -20.49
CA ALA A 3 -1.50 16.02 -20.07
C ALA A 3 -0.62 16.97 -19.24
N ALA A 4 -0.51 18.24 -19.64
CA ALA A 4 0.24 19.25 -18.89
C ALA A 4 -0.37 19.50 -17.49
N PHE A 5 -1.69 19.46 -17.39
CA PHE A 5 -2.38 19.55 -16.11
C PHE A 5 -2.02 18.37 -15.19
N CYS A 6 -1.99 17.13 -15.72
CA CYS A 6 -1.61 15.96 -14.93
C CYS A 6 -0.18 16.05 -14.38
N VAL A 7 0.78 16.55 -15.18
CA VAL A 7 2.17 16.76 -14.74
C VAL A 7 2.24 17.80 -13.61
N GLN A 8 1.53 18.92 -13.74
CA GLN A 8 1.48 19.95 -12.70
C GLN A 8 0.89 19.40 -11.39
N MET A 9 -0.16 18.60 -11.49
CA MET A 9 -0.80 17.95 -10.35
C MET A 9 0.13 16.96 -9.66
N GLN A 10 0.92 16.20 -10.42
CA GLN A 10 1.94 15.30 -9.85
C GLN A 10 3.03 16.07 -9.10
N ALA A 11 3.53 17.17 -9.68
CA ALA A 11 4.52 18.02 -9.02
C ALA A 11 3.97 18.62 -7.71
N THR A 12 2.70 19.06 -7.75
CA THR A 12 1.99 19.61 -6.59
C THR A 12 1.74 18.55 -5.52
N ALA A 13 1.38 17.32 -5.93
CA ALA A 13 1.08 16.24 -5.00
C ALA A 13 2.32 15.66 -4.32
N ASN A 14 3.52 15.86 -4.88
CA ASN A 14 4.77 15.35 -4.32
C ASN A 14 4.92 15.77 -2.83
N PRO A 15 5.17 14.84 -1.89
CA PRO A 15 5.38 15.16 -0.47
C PRO A 15 6.51 16.16 -0.22
N SER A 16 7.51 16.22 -1.11
CA SER A 16 8.62 17.19 -1.04
C SER A 16 8.32 18.54 -1.69
N SER A 17 7.11 18.76 -2.19
CA SER A 17 6.71 20.04 -2.77
C SER A 17 6.49 21.10 -1.68
N SER A 18 6.59 22.37 -2.06
CA SER A 18 6.24 23.50 -1.19
C SER A 18 4.72 23.72 -1.02
N ALA A 19 3.89 22.89 -1.67
CA ALA A 19 2.44 23.00 -1.59
C ALA A 19 1.96 22.63 -0.18
N SER A 20 0.94 23.34 0.34
CA SER A 20 0.37 23.02 1.65
C SER A 20 -0.31 21.63 1.64
N PRO A 21 -0.44 20.97 2.80
CA PRO A 21 -1.11 19.66 2.88
C PRO A 21 -2.52 19.66 2.26
N LEU A 22 -3.31 20.71 2.50
CA LEU A 22 -4.64 20.86 1.89
C LEU A 22 -4.60 20.83 0.35
N ILE A 23 -3.59 21.48 -0.25
CA ILE A 23 -3.42 21.50 -1.71
C ILE A 23 -2.99 20.11 -2.20
N ARG A 24 -2.05 19.44 -1.52
CA ARG A 24 -1.63 18.07 -1.87
C ARG A 24 -2.79 17.08 -1.77
N GLN A 25 -3.58 17.16 -0.71
CA GLN A 25 -4.79 16.36 -0.50
C GLN A 25 -5.78 16.52 -1.66
N LYS A 26 -6.09 17.76 -2.03
CA LYS A 26 -6.94 18.06 -3.20
C LYS A 26 -6.29 17.55 -4.48
N ALA A 27 -4.97 17.61 -4.60
CA ALA A 27 -4.26 17.12 -5.76
C ALA A 27 -4.41 15.61 -5.95
N TYR A 28 -4.20 14.81 -4.89
CA TYR A 28 -4.44 13.37 -4.91
C TYR A 28 -5.89 13.02 -5.26
N SER A 29 -6.86 13.69 -4.64
CA SER A 29 -8.28 13.46 -4.91
C SER A 29 -8.65 13.79 -6.36
N CYS A 30 -8.12 14.89 -6.89
CA CYS A 30 -8.32 15.30 -8.27
C CYS A 30 -7.69 14.29 -9.25
N MET A 31 -6.47 13.82 -8.96
CA MET A 31 -5.82 12.76 -9.75
C MET A 31 -6.66 11.48 -9.79
N LEU A 32 -7.28 11.08 -8.67
CA LEU A 32 -8.19 9.93 -8.63
C LEU A 32 -9.43 10.14 -9.52
N VAL A 33 -10.03 11.33 -9.49
CA VAL A 33 -11.15 11.68 -10.39
C VAL A 33 -10.70 11.60 -11.85
N PHE A 34 -9.55 12.15 -12.20
CA PHE A 34 -9.00 12.06 -13.56
C PHE A 34 -8.74 10.63 -13.99
N PHE A 35 -8.18 9.81 -13.09
CA PHE A 35 -7.90 8.42 -13.38
C PHE A 35 -9.21 7.65 -13.65
N ARG A 36 -10.29 7.93 -12.92
CA ARG A 36 -11.61 7.33 -13.19
C ARG A 36 -12.23 7.80 -14.51
N LEU A 37 -12.10 9.09 -14.84
CA LEU A 37 -12.72 9.67 -16.03
C LEU A 37 -11.95 9.35 -17.32
N ARG A 38 -10.63 9.30 -17.24
CA ARG A 38 -9.76 9.07 -18.41
C ARG A 38 -8.46 8.35 -17.99
N PRO A 39 -8.49 7.02 -17.86
CA PRO A 39 -7.33 6.23 -17.45
C PRO A 39 -6.08 6.43 -18.32
N SER A 40 -6.26 6.74 -19.62
CA SER A 40 -5.15 6.95 -20.56
C SER A 40 -4.26 8.15 -20.23
N LEU A 41 -4.72 9.12 -19.43
CA LEU A 41 -3.91 10.26 -19.00
C LEU A 41 -2.96 9.93 -17.85
N LEU A 42 -3.20 8.83 -17.14
CA LEU A 42 -2.40 8.37 -16.02
C LEU A 42 -2.15 6.87 -16.21
N PRO A 43 -1.14 6.48 -17.02
CA PRO A 43 -0.75 5.07 -17.17
C PRO A 43 -0.07 4.53 -15.91
N CYS A 44 -0.66 3.51 -15.27
CA CYS A 44 -0.19 2.91 -14.01
C CYS A 44 1.32 2.68 -13.95
N GLU A 45 1.91 2.25 -15.06
CA GLU A 45 3.33 1.93 -15.21
C GLU A 45 4.25 3.13 -14.89
N VAL A 46 3.81 4.35 -15.17
CA VAL A 46 4.63 5.56 -15.03
C VAL A 46 4.58 6.11 -13.61
N TRP A 47 3.44 5.98 -12.93
CA TRP A 47 3.21 6.67 -11.65
C TRP A 47 3.09 5.74 -10.45
N ALA A 48 2.93 4.42 -10.62
CA ALA A 48 2.82 3.50 -9.49
C ALA A 48 4.05 3.56 -8.56
N SER A 49 5.26 3.60 -9.12
CA SER A 49 6.49 3.76 -8.33
C SER A 49 6.52 5.08 -7.57
N ARG A 50 6.08 6.18 -8.20
CA ARG A 50 6.00 7.50 -7.59
C ARG A 50 4.97 7.55 -6.46
N LEU A 51 3.83 6.88 -6.62
CA LEU A 51 2.83 6.80 -5.54
C LEU A 51 3.31 5.96 -4.36
N GLY A 52 4.05 4.88 -4.63
CA GLY A 52 4.70 4.10 -3.58
C GLY A 52 5.72 4.94 -2.81
N GLN A 53 6.53 5.74 -3.51
CA GLN A 53 7.46 6.67 -2.86
C GLN A 53 6.69 7.74 -2.07
N ALA A 54 5.63 8.29 -2.65
CA ALA A 54 4.81 9.28 -1.97
C ALA A 54 4.23 8.74 -0.66
N LEU A 55 3.75 7.49 -0.64
CA LEU A 55 3.20 6.85 0.56
C LEU A 55 4.25 6.67 1.67
N LEU A 56 5.52 6.51 1.30
CA LEU A 56 6.62 6.40 2.26
C LEU A 56 6.96 7.75 2.93
N PHE A 57 6.84 8.87 2.21
CA PHE A 57 7.30 10.18 2.67
C PHE A 57 6.18 11.11 3.15
N GLU A 58 4.93 10.87 2.76
CA GLU A 58 3.81 11.74 3.14
C GLU A 58 3.48 11.57 4.62
N GLN A 59 3.61 12.64 5.39
CA GLN A 59 3.42 12.63 6.84
C GLN A 59 2.04 13.13 7.28
N ASP A 60 1.34 13.87 6.42
CA ASP A 60 0.01 14.39 6.72
C ASP A 60 -1.05 13.31 6.54
N LEU A 61 -1.83 13.03 7.58
CA LEU A 61 -2.82 11.95 7.56
C LEU A 61 -4.00 12.20 6.60
N SER A 62 -4.36 13.46 6.36
CA SER A 62 -5.43 13.80 5.42
C SER A 62 -4.98 13.59 3.97
N CYS A 63 -3.72 13.96 3.68
CA CYS A 63 -3.04 13.61 2.44
C CYS A 63 -2.95 12.10 2.27
N LEU A 64 -2.49 11.36 3.30
CA LEU A 64 -2.38 9.90 3.28
C LEU A 64 -3.72 9.24 2.94
N LEU A 65 -4.84 9.66 3.53
CA LEU A 65 -6.15 9.10 3.19
C LEU A 65 -6.49 9.30 1.70
N SER A 66 -6.21 10.48 1.15
CA SER A 66 -6.47 10.77 -0.27
C SER A 66 -5.53 9.99 -1.20
N LEU A 67 -4.26 9.88 -0.81
CA LEU A 67 -3.23 9.13 -1.52
C LEU A 67 -3.52 7.62 -1.51
N VAL A 68 -3.88 7.04 -0.36
CA VAL A 68 -4.24 5.62 -0.26
C VAL A 68 -5.48 5.31 -1.10
N ASN A 69 -6.46 6.22 -1.18
CA ASN A 69 -7.60 6.06 -2.09
C ASN A 69 -7.19 5.99 -3.56
N LEU A 70 -6.25 6.85 -3.98
CA LEU A 70 -5.68 6.83 -5.32
C LEU A 70 -4.90 5.54 -5.58
N ILE A 71 -4.03 5.14 -4.65
CA ILE A 71 -3.25 3.89 -4.72
C ILE A 71 -4.16 2.66 -4.76
N PHE A 72 -5.19 2.61 -3.92
CA PHE A 72 -6.13 1.48 -3.92
C PHE A 72 -6.80 1.32 -5.29
N HIS A 73 -7.25 2.43 -5.89
CA HIS A 73 -7.80 2.39 -7.24
C HIS A 73 -6.78 1.92 -8.28
N ALA A 74 -5.53 2.35 -8.15
CA ALA A 74 -4.43 1.91 -8.99
C ALA A 74 -4.19 0.40 -8.93
N VAL A 75 -4.12 -0.13 -7.72
CA VAL A 75 -3.87 -1.55 -7.45
C VAL A 75 -4.93 -2.42 -8.12
N LEU A 76 -6.19 -2.01 -8.07
CA LEU A 76 -7.28 -2.78 -8.69
C LEU A 76 -7.25 -2.79 -10.22
N GLN A 77 -6.51 -1.89 -10.86
CA GLN A 77 -6.50 -1.71 -12.32
C GLN A 77 -5.22 -2.22 -12.99
N THR A 78 -4.20 -2.57 -12.22
CA THR A 78 -2.85 -2.88 -12.74
C THR A 78 -2.51 -4.36 -12.65
N SER A 79 -1.91 -4.91 -13.70
CA SER A 79 -1.34 -6.26 -13.71
C SER A 79 0.09 -6.32 -13.17
N GLN A 80 0.74 -5.16 -12.96
CA GLN A 80 2.16 -5.05 -12.59
C GLN A 80 2.36 -4.79 -11.09
N LEU A 81 1.40 -5.21 -10.25
CA LEU A 81 1.39 -4.97 -8.80
C LEU A 81 2.65 -5.50 -8.09
N HIS A 82 3.18 -6.63 -8.57
CA HIS A 82 4.33 -7.33 -7.99
C HIS A 82 5.57 -6.42 -7.85
N ARG A 83 5.73 -5.41 -8.71
CA ARG A 83 6.91 -4.54 -8.73
C ARG A 83 7.01 -3.58 -7.53
N TRP A 84 5.91 -3.32 -6.83
CA TRP A 84 5.83 -2.30 -5.77
C TRP A 84 4.98 -2.76 -4.58
N GLN A 85 4.49 -4.01 -4.61
CA GLN A 85 3.74 -4.65 -3.55
C GLN A 85 4.46 -4.56 -2.20
N GLN A 86 5.73 -4.98 -2.12
CA GLN A 86 6.48 -5.00 -0.87
C GLN A 86 6.60 -3.61 -0.25
N GLN A 87 6.90 -2.60 -1.07
CA GLN A 87 7.02 -1.22 -0.61
C GLN A 87 5.67 -0.71 -0.07
N LEU A 88 4.57 -0.93 -0.79
CA LEU A 88 3.25 -0.50 -0.31
C LEU A 88 2.82 -1.21 0.98
N GLN A 89 3.12 -2.50 1.11
CA GLN A 89 2.83 -3.25 2.32
C GLN A 89 3.56 -2.65 3.53
N LEU A 90 4.86 -2.44 3.41
CA LEU A 90 5.68 -1.87 4.49
C LEU A 90 5.23 -0.44 4.85
N SER A 91 4.99 0.42 3.85
CA SER A 91 4.48 1.77 4.11
C SER A 91 3.11 1.74 4.80
N ALA A 92 2.18 0.90 4.35
CA ALA A 92 0.86 0.80 4.96
C ALA A 92 0.91 0.30 6.41
N ILE A 93 1.78 -0.68 6.70
CA ILE A 93 2.00 -1.20 8.05
C ILE A 93 2.60 -0.12 8.96
N ASN A 94 3.59 0.63 8.49
CA ASN A 94 4.21 1.70 9.27
C ASN A 94 3.19 2.81 9.61
N ILE A 95 2.32 3.18 8.66
CA ILE A 95 1.26 4.15 8.92
C ILE A 95 0.24 3.59 9.93
N LEU A 96 -0.14 2.31 9.82
CA LEU A 96 -1.02 1.66 10.80
C LEU A 96 -0.40 1.62 12.19
N ALA A 97 0.90 1.30 12.30
CA ALA A 97 1.62 1.31 13.57
C ALA A 97 1.62 2.72 14.20
N ARG A 98 1.81 3.78 13.39
CA ARG A 98 1.70 5.17 13.85
C ARG A 98 0.30 5.48 14.40
N ILE A 99 -0.75 5.05 13.71
CA ILE A 99 -2.15 5.21 14.16
C ILE A 99 -2.38 4.48 15.49
N LEU A 100 -1.92 3.23 15.60
CA LEU A 100 -2.07 2.41 16.81
C LEU A 100 -1.34 2.99 18.02
N SER A 101 -0.16 3.57 17.80
CA SER A 101 0.60 4.30 18.81
C SER A 101 -0.05 5.63 19.22
N ARG A 102 -1.22 5.97 18.66
CA ARG A 102 -1.94 7.24 18.86
C ARG A 102 -1.12 8.48 18.50
N ASP A 103 -0.08 8.34 17.68
CA ASP A 103 0.72 9.45 17.15
C ASP A 103 0.01 10.10 15.96
N VAL A 104 -1.18 10.65 16.24
CA VAL A 104 -2.05 11.31 15.27
C VAL A 104 -2.61 12.60 15.86
N PRO A 105 -2.88 13.63 15.04
CA PRO A 105 -3.54 14.84 15.51
C PRO A 105 -4.91 14.56 16.15
N GLU A 106 -5.23 15.21 17.28
CA GLU A 106 -6.48 15.02 18.03
C GLU A 106 -7.74 15.26 17.18
N ASN A 107 -7.69 16.19 16.23
CA ASN A 107 -8.80 16.49 15.33
C ASN A 107 -9.15 15.35 14.36
N LEU A 108 -8.32 14.30 14.28
CA LEU A 108 -8.57 13.09 13.49
C LEU A 108 -9.06 11.91 14.35
N PHE A 109 -9.24 12.10 15.65
CA PHE A 109 -9.89 11.12 16.49
C PHE A 109 -11.40 11.17 16.26
N TYR A 110 -12.01 9.99 16.26
CA TYR A 110 -13.45 9.85 16.22
C TYR A 110 -13.85 8.87 17.32
N ARG A 111 -14.63 9.36 18.30
CA ARG A 111 -15.05 8.57 19.47
C ARG A 111 -13.87 7.87 20.16
N GLY A 112 -12.79 8.60 20.42
CA GLY A 112 -11.58 8.06 21.06
C GLY A 112 -10.69 7.17 20.19
N ILE A 113 -11.10 6.88 18.94
CA ILE A 113 -10.35 6.04 18.01
C ILE A 113 -9.49 6.93 17.08
N PRO A 114 -8.17 6.70 16.98
CA PRO A 114 -7.28 7.50 16.12
C PRO A 114 -7.50 7.19 14.62
N ALA A 115 -7.79 8.22 13.83
CA ALA A 115 -7.83 8.17 12.36
C ALA A 115 -8.52 6.92 11.73
N PRO A 116 -9.74 6.53 12.16
CA PRO A 116 -10.32 5.22 11.84
C PRO A 116 -10.53 5.01 10.33
N TRP A 117 -10.90 6.06 9.58
CA TRP A 117 -11.09 5.95 8.13
C TRP A 117 -9.79 5.62 7.38
N LEU A 118 -8.66 6.19 7.83
CA LEU A 118 -7.35 5.87 7.25
C LEU A 118 -6.96 4.43 7.60
N ALA A 119 -7.16 4.00 8.85
CA ALA A 119 -6.87 2.63 9.26
C ALA A 119 -7.64 1.59 8.43
N VAL A 120 -8.96 1.75 8.29
CA VAL A 120 -9.80 0.86 7.45
C VAL A 120 -9.29 0.84 6.02
N ARG A 121 -8.93 2.00 5.46
CA ARG A 121 -8.50 2.09 4.07
C ARG A 121 -7.14 1.44 3.82
N LEU A 122 -6.21 1.53 4.77
CA LEU A 122 -4.93 0.83 4.73
C LEU A 122 -5.11 -0.68 4.83
N LEU A 123 -6.01 -1.15 5.71
CA LEU A 123 -6.34 -2.58 5.80
C LEU A 123 -6.94 -3.12 4.50
N GLN A 124 -7.84 -2.38 3.86
CA GLN A 124 -8.37 -2.73 2.53
C GLN A 124 -7.26 -2.81 1.48
N LEU A 125 -6.33 -1.85 1.46
CA LEU A 125 -5.17 -1.89 0.56
C LEU A 125 -4.33 -3.14 0.82
N LEU A 126 -4.09 -3.50 2.08
CA LEU A 126 -3.31 -4.67 2.45
C LEU A 126 -3.96 -5.99 2.03
N GLN A 127 -5.30 -6.07 2.08
CA GLN A 127 -6.07 -7.22 1.61
C GLN A 127 -5.87 -7.49 0.11
N CYS A 128 -5.60 -6.47 -0.70
CA CYS A 128 -5.32 -6.64 -2.12
C CYS A 128 -4.07 -7.51 -2.39
N PHE A 129 -3.12 -7.58 -1.45
CA PHE A 129 -1.87 -8.33 -1.63
C PHE A 129 -1.95 -9.79 -1.17
N GLN A 130 -2.94 -10.15 -0.34
CA GLN A 130 -3.08 -11.50 0.22
C GLN A 130 -3.86 -12.44 -0.73
N VAL A 131 -4.74 -11.90 -1.56
CA VAL A 131 -5.63 -12.69 -2.44
C VAL A 131 -4.93 -13.22 -3.71
N SER A 132 -3.78 -12.65 -4.09
CA SER A 132 -3.07 -13.03 -5.32
C SER A 132 -2.17 -14.28 -5.20
N GLY A 133 -2.38 -15.13 -4.19
CA GLY A 133 -1.64 -16.39 -4.01
C GLY A 133 -2.23 -17.61 -4.75
N GLY A 134 -3.31 -17.44 -5.52
CA GLY A 134 -4.18 -18.54 -5.96
C GLY A 134 -3.98 -19.14 -7.36
N LYS A 135 -2.99 -18.71 -8.16
CA LYS A 135 -2.71 -19.37 -9.45
C LYS A 135 -1.22 -19.67 -9.59
N ARG A 136 -0.79 -20.76 -8.96
CA ARG A 136 0.38 -21.51 -9.42
C ARG A 136 -0.05 -22.26 -10.66
N GLU A 137 0.25 -21.72 -11.84
CA GLU A 137 0.21 -22.53 -13.07
C GLU A 137 1.31 -23.58 -12.95
N VAL A 138 0.89 -24.82 -12.67
CA VAL A 138 1.73 -26.00 -12.74
C VAL A 138 1.93 -26.32 -14.21
N LEU A 139 3.02 -25.81 -14.79
CA LEU A 139 3.56 -26.33 -16.04
C LEU A 139 4.57 -27.42 -15.68
N SER A 140 4.13 -28.66 -15.88
CA SER A 140 4.93 -29.87 -15.76
C SER A 140 6.01 -29.89 -16.84
N ASP A 141 7.27 -30.09 -16.48
CA ASP A 141 8.32 -30.52 -17.40
C ASP A 141 9.20 -31.60 -16.75
N GLU A 142 9.35 -32.70 -17.48
CA GLU A 142 10.01 -33.96 -17.13
C GLU A 142 11.57 -33.81 -17.12
N PRO A 143 12.32 -34.57 -16.30
CA PRO A 143 13.69 -34.22 -15.97
C PRO A 143 14.71 -34.86 -16.93
N SER A 144 15.74 -34.10 -17.32
CA SER A 144 16.95 -34.67 -17.92
C SER A 144 18.24 -34.02 -17.41
N ARG A 145 18.93 -34.80 -16.57
CA ARG A 145 20.37 -34.85 -16.24
C ARG A 145 21.21 -33.58 -16.49
N ARG A 146 21.36 -32.76 -15.44
CA ARG A 146 22.60 -32.03 -15.08
C ARG A 146 22.64 -31.81 -13.56
N GLU A 147 22.84 -32.89 -12.82
CA GLU A 147 22.92 -32.92 -11.36
C GLU A 147 24.37 -32.70 -10.90
N ASP A 148 24.72 -31.46 -10.57
CA ASP A 148 25.64 -31.15 -9.47
C ASP A 148 25.84 -29.64 -9.33
N LYS A 149 26.01 -28.92 -10.44
CA LYS A 149 26.18 -27.44 -10.41
C LYS A 149 24.87 -26.64 -10.40
N ARG A 150 23.73 -27.34 -10.50
CA ARG A 150 22.38 -26.76 -10.31
C ARG A 150 21.94 -26.78 -8.85
N ARG A 151 22.46 -27.71 -8.03
CA ARG A 151 22.02 -27.86 -6.63
C ARG A 151 22.30 -26.60 -5.83
N ASP A 152 23.53 -26.09 -5.87
CA ASP A 152 23.90 -24.89 -5.09
C ASP A 152 23.10 -23.63 -5.49
N ARG A 153 22.81 -23.43 -6.79
CA ARG A 153 21.99 -22.29 -7.25
C ARG A 153 20.50 -22.48 -6.98
N GLU A 154 20.00 -23.71 -7.04
CA GLU A 154 18.61 -24.01 -6.68
C GLU A 154 18.42 -23.90 -5.16
N GLU A 155 19.39 -24.32 -4.35
CA GLU A 155 19.39 -24.14 -2.89
C GLU A 155 19.40 -22.66 -2.51
N ASP A 156 20.31 -21.86 -3.09
CA ASP A 156 20.38 -20.40 -2.86
C ASP A 156 19.05 -19.72 -3.26
N SER A 157 18.44 -20.11 -4.39
CA SER A 157 17.13 -19.59 -4.79
C SER A 157 15.97 -20.05 -3.89
N ARG A 158 16.04 -21.26 -3.32
CA ARG A 158 15.05 -21.80 -2.38
C ARG A 158 15.19 -21.18 -1.00
N GLU A 159 16.41 -20.85 -0.59
CA GLU A 159 16.72 -20.11 0.63
C GLU A 159 16.18 -18.68 0.52
N ASP A 160 16.44 -17.99 -0.59
CA ASP A 160 15.84 -16.68 -0.88
C ASP A 160 14.30 -16.75 -0.89
N GLU A 161 13.72 -17.79 -1.50
CA GLU A 161 12.27 -17.98 -1.51
C GLU A 161 11.71 -18.28 -0.12
N ALA A 162 12.43 -19.04 0.71
CA ALA A 162 12.08 -19.33 2.09
C ALA A 162 12.16 -18.08 2.98
N VAL A 163 13.20 -17.24 2.83
CA VAL A 163 13.33 -15.96 3.53
C VAL A 163 12.19 -15.03 3.14
N VAL A 164 11.88 -14.90 1.84
CA VAL A 164 10.75 -14.10 1.37
C VAL A 164 9.42 -14.63 1.91
N LYS A 165 9.24 -15.95 1.97
CA LYS A 165 8.05 -16.58 2.54
C LYS A 165 7.93 -16.29 4.05
N GLN A 166 9.01 -16.45 4.80
CA GLN A 166 9.06 -16.14 6.23
C GLN A 166 8.78 -14.66 6.50
N GLN A 167 9.32 -13.75 5.67
CA GLN A 167 9.02 -12.32 5.73
C GLN A 167 7.52 -12.05 5.52
N ARG A 168 6.89 -12.73 4.56
CA ARG A 168 5.44 -12.61 4.29
C ARG A 168 4.60 -13.11 5.46
N GLU A 169 4.98 -14.23 6.07
CA GLU A 169 4.31 -14.78 7.24
C GLU A 169 4.42 -13.86 8.45
N ALA A 170 5.61 -13.31 8.72
CA ALA A 170 5.83 -12.34 9.78
C ALA A 170 4.99 -11.05 9.57
N VAL A 171 4.90 -10.57 8.33
CA VAL A 171 4.03 -9.46 7.95
C VAL A 171 2.56 -9.81 8.20
N ALA A 172 2.10 -10.99 7.81
CA ALA A 172 0.73 -11.42 8.02
C ALA A 172 0.35 -11.52 9.51
N LEU A 173 1.27 -12.05 10.34
CA LEU A 173 1.09 -12.09 11.80
C LEU A 173 1.01 -10.68 12.40
N SER A 174 1.91 -9.79 11.99
CA SER A 174 1.91 -8.39 12.43
C SER A 174 0.61 -7.68 12.05
N LEU A 175 0.11 -7.93 10.84
CA LEU A 175 -1.19 -7.42 10.40
C LEU A 175 -2.35 -7.95 11.24
N ASN A 176 -2.32 -9.23 11.61
CA ASN A 176 -3.38 -9.80 12.44
C ASN A 176 -3.41 -9.16 13.83
N GLU A 177 -2.24 -8.93 14.45
CA GLU A 177 -2.15 -8.22 15.73
C GLU A 177 -2.59 -6.76 15.62
N ILE A 178 -2.22 -6.07 14.54
CA ILE A 178 -2.70 -4.71 14.24
C ILE A 178 -4.24 -4.69 14.15
N VAL A 179 -4.82 -5.62 13.39
CA VAL A 179 -6.28 -5.72 13.22
C VAL A 179 -6.96 -5.99 14.55
N LYS A 180 -6.46 -6.96 15.33
CA LYS A 180 -6.99 -7.26 16.68
C LYS A 180 -6.95 -6.02 17.58
N THR A 181 -5.84 -5.28 17.57
CA THR A 181 -5.68 -4.07 18.37
C THR A 181 -6.67 -2.97 17.96
N ILE A 182 -6.91 -2.80 16.66
CA ILE A 182 -7.95 -1.86 16.18
C ILE A 182 -9.33 -2.30 16.68
N PHE A 183 -9.66 -3.59 16.56
CA PHE A 183 -10.96 -4.10 17.03
C PHE A 183 -11.15 -3.96 18.53
N THR A 184 -10.11 -4.21 19.34
CA THR A 184 -10.20 -4.03 20.80
C THR A 184 -10.37 -2.56 21.17
N GLN A 185 -9.64 -1.64 20.52
CA GLN A 185 -9.81 -0.20 20.72
C GLN A 185 -11.23 0.27 20.37
N VAL A 186 -11.82 -0.27 19.29
CA VAL A 186 -13.20 0.01 18.90
C VAL A 186 -14.19 -0.53 19.94
N ALA A 187 -13.95 -1.72 20.47
CA ALA A 187 -14.80 -2.32 21.50
C ALA A 187 -14.78 -1.49 22.79
N THR A 188 -13.60 -1.11 23.30
CA THR A 188 -13.46 -0.30 24.51
C THR A 188 -14.08 1.08 24.35
N ALA A 189 -13.97 1.70 23.17
CA ALA A 189 -14.57 3.01 22.91
C ALA A 189 -16.11 2.99 22.95
N ASN A 190 -16.74 1.84 22.69
CA ASN A 190 -18.19 1.69 22.79
C ASN A 190 -18.67 1.36 24.21
N GLU A 191 -17.79 0.95 25.12
CA GLU A 191 -18.13 0.61 26.51
C GLU A 191 -18.04 1.83 27.46
N GLU A 192 -17.34 2.89 27.06
CA GLU A 192 -17.21 4.15 27.83
C GLU A 192 -18.39 5.13 27.62
N GLU A 193 -19.43 4.74 26.84
CA GLU A 193 -20.68 5.49 26.59
C GLU A 193 -21.85 4.94 27.45
#